data_AF-A0A2M7YV87-F1
#
_entry.id   AF-A0A2M7YV87-F1
#
_cell.length_a   1.000
_cell.length_b   1.000
_cell.length_c   1.000
_cell.angle_alpha   90.00
_cell.angle_beta   90.00
_cell.angle_gamma   90.00
#
_symmetry.space_group_name_H-M   'P 1'
#
loop_
_entity.id
_entity.type
_entity.pdbx_description
1 polymer ?
#
loop_
_entity_poly.entity_id
_entity_poly.type
_entity_poly.pdbx_seq_one_letter_code
_entity_poly.pdbx_strand_id
1 'polypeptide(L)'
;MKSTAVLNGDVILDAKGEPLRRDYAQLLKSINHLMTVGTYYSLEHEQYVLASRKAAENIVSAMGEQPSLTLEIGAEGLMCGGQTIPTNHREVRQLHDLLVPLNIARVEIDRGLNPSDLRTALAVFHHYRRELGTSSGFHEVNIEGLPGTVRTVGCSLFADDDVPGSVMPQSMEELARSFLELVGKIIANMDAALKHGFGALGAGEAGGCGAADIRDLAENLRQLARTESDPHKLLHLIQSAQKALELSRDPGSVDMVFRLLRTELEPKAPPPVLPRGMMAPESRDPEVDLAPLGGHLDVTLAEAATLGPMTCDGTKSDFLGICYKIMLAEPSSSLQTHLTAACEVALGDPLVDLENVKLCARWMSAAIRHNRTAVCDQLLESTTAPLRREHPKLLAQFWRMLWERLDNEQRGELWPFLVNDVLLGLGDVPKKLGEDLLKAVGSVNLHQARATRQRLYGMSAFEEDQASSRIFSVAPGRLYALHATLLFSPLAQWHGPRLQRQLLRSDGQGLMAAVIRLLGDFQLENAPLLAWLLEQEATGMLSPETKEAVVILLGDGLSNLVVERRREDWTTAALGWLDRLDHAAAEPVLNQVLNQRRFLFLKAWPRECRIEAERRIAAWNNASAT
;
A
#
# COMPACT_ATOMS: atom_id res chain seq x y z
N MET A 1 37.62 -17.53 4.33
CA MET A 1 36.90 -16.59 5.22
C MET A 1 37.38 -15.18 4.93
N LYS A 2 36.63 -14.42 4.13
CA LYS A 2 36.92 -12.99 3.89
C LYS A 2 36.38 -12.22 5.09
N SER A 3 37.26 -11.51 5.79
CA SER A 3 36.94 -10.65 6.92
C SER A 3 35.95 -9.57 6.47
N THR A 4 34.71 -9.64 6.96
CA THR A 4 33.71 -8.57 6.87
C THR A 4 34.15 -7.47 7.82
N ALA A 5 35.05 -6.60 7.34
CA ALA A 5 35.29 -5.31 7.96
C ALA A 5 33.95 -4.56 7.97
N VAL A 6 33.53 -4.10 9.15
CA VAL A 6 32.38 -3.21 9.32
C VAL A 6 32.66 -1.96 8.51
N LEU A 7 32.07 -1.87 7.31
CA LEU A 7 32.11 -0.68 6.49
C LEU A 7 31.36 0.40 7.27
N ASN A 8 32.08 1.42 7.72
CA ASN A 8 31.48 2.65 8.25
C ASN A 8 30.37 3.08 7.28
N GLY A 9 29.18 3.39 7.80
CA GLY A 9 27.92 3.60 7.06
C GLY A 9 27.89 4.80 6.10
N ASP A 10 29.05 5.22 5.59
CA ASP A 10 29.27 6.34 4.70
C ASP A 10 29.70 5.92 3.28
N VAL A 11 29.87 4.62 3.01
CA VAL A 11 30.29 4.15 1.68
C VAL A 11 29.07 3.98 0.78
N ILE A 12 29.02 4.76 -0.30
CA ILE A 12 28.04 4.59 -1.38
C ILE A 12 28.56 3.46 -2.27
N LEU A 13 27.74 2.42 -2.47
CA LEU A 13 28.05 1.32 -3.38
C LEU A 13 27.32 1.53 -4.71
N ASP A 14 27.99 1.21 -5.81
CA ASP A 14 27.36 1.16 -7.13
C ASP A 14 26.55 -0.15 -7.32
N ALA A 15 25.90 -0.30 -8.47
CA ALA A 15 25.06 -1.45 -8.79
C ALA A 15 25.83 -2.79 -8.83
N LYS A 16 27.17 -2.75 -8.93
CA LYS A 16 28.04 -3.93 -8.87
C LYS A 16 28.51 -4.22 -7.45
N GLY A 17 28.11 -3.40 -6.47
CA GLY A 17 28.56 -3.48 -5.09
C GLY A 17 29.96 -2.91 -4.88
N GLU A 18 30.52 -2.16 -5.84
CA GLU A 18 31.83 -1.53 -5.71
C GLU A 18 31.69 -0.14 -5.04
N PRO A 19 32.63 0.26 -4.17
CA PRO A 19 32.63 1.61 -3.62
C PRO A 19 32.70 2.68 -4.70
N LEU A 20 31.79 3.64 -4.64
CA LEU A 20 31.81 4.81 -5.52
C LEU A 20 33.08 5.63 -5.28
N ARG A 21 33.67 6.20 -6.35
CA ARG A 21 34.79 7.13 -6.22
C ARG A 21 34.47 8.23 -5.20
N ARG A 22 35.43 8.54 -4.33
CA ARG A 22 35.26 9.45 -3.19
C ARG A 22 34.65 10.79 -3.59
N ASP A 23 35.11 11.38 -4.70
CA ASP A 23 34.65 12.70 -5.14
C ASP A 23 33.18 12.65 -5.60
N TYR A 24 32.76 11.59 -6.29
CA TYR A 24 31.35 11.38 -6.67
C TYR A 24 30.47 11.09 -5.45
N ALA A 25 30.96 10.32 -4.47
CA ALA A 25 30.23 10.10 -3.23
C ALA A 25 30.01 11.41 -2.46
N GLN A 26 31.04 12.25 -2.36
CA GLN A 26 30.97 13.54 -1.70
C GLN A 26 30.04 14.52 -2.43
N LEU A 27 30.09 14.51 -3.76
CA LEU A 27 29.15 15.23 -4.62
C LEU A 27 27.71 14.84 -4.32
N LEU A 28 27.36 13.55 -4.40
CA LEU A 28 25.98 13.07 -4.20
C LEU A 28 25.46 13.42 -2.80
N LYS A 29 26.29 13.24 -1.76
CA LYS A 29 25.96 13.64 -0.39
C LYS A 29 25.67 15.13 -0.28
N SER A 30 26.47 15.98 -0.94
CA SER A 30 26.29 17.42 -0.89
C SER A 30 25.08 17.92 -1.67
N ILE A 31 24.73 17.29 -2.79
CA ILE A 31 23.50 17.60 -3.52
C ILE A 31 22.27 17.17 -2.71
N ASN A 32 22.28 15.97 -2.13
CA ASN A 32 21.19 15.51 -1.25
C ASN A 32 21.00 16.43 -0.03
N HIS A 33 22.11 16.87 0.59
CA HIS A 33 22.04 17.85 1.67
C HIS A 33 21.47 19.19 1.19
N LEU A 34 21.89 19.67 0.03
CA LEU A 34 21.39 20.90 -0.58
C LEU A 34 19.88 20.85 -0.83
N MET A 35 19.38 19.75 -1.40
CA MET A 35 17.94 19.53 -1.65
C MET A 35 17.14 19.47 -0.35
N THR A 36 17.69 18.79 0.66
CA THR A 36 17.07 18.71 2.00
C THR A 36 16.96 20.09 2.63
N VAL A 37 18.04 20.89 2.64
CA VAL A 37 18.04 22.26 3.17
C VAL A 37 17.11 23.17 2.37
N GLY A 38 17.10 23.07 1.03
CA GLY A 38 16.22 23.85 0.16
C GLY A 38 14.72 23.58 0.36
N THR A 39 14.36 22.47 1.02
CA THR A 39 12.97 22.18 1.40
C THR A 39 12.51 23.02 2.60
N TYR A 40 13.43 23.43 3.48
CA TYR A 40 13.11 24.11 4.74
C TYR A 40 13.40 25.62 4.70
N TYR A 41 14.28 26.07 3.82
CA TYR A 41 14.78 27.45 3.80
C TYR A 41 14.58 28.14 2.45
N SER A 42 14.40 29.46 2.48
CA SER A 42 14.28 30.28 1.26
C SER A 42 15.60 30.39 0.50
N LEU A 43 15.54 30.77 -0.78
CA LEU A 43 16.70 30.90 -1.68
C LEU A 43 17.82 31.83 -1.15
N GLU A 44 17.44 32.83 -0.36
CA GLU A 44 18.35 33.84 0.21
C GLU A 44 18.84 33.47 1.62
N HIS A 45 18.30 32.41 2.22
CA HIS A 45 18.65 32.02 3.57
C HIS A 45 20.10 31.53 3.66
N GLU A 46 20.82 31.98 4.69
CA GLU A 46 22.26 31.72 4.87
C GLU A 46 22.61 30.23 4.83
N GLN A 47 21.84 29.38 5.50
CA GLN A 47 22.06 27.92 5.49
C GLN A 47 21.96 27.31 4.09
N TYR A 48 21.04 27.79 3.25
CA TYR A 48 20.90 27.28 1.88
C TYR A 48 22.03 27.80 0.99
N VAL A 49 22.47 29.05 1.20
CA VAL A 49 23.65 29.63 0.55
C VAL A 49 24.92 28.82 0.89
N LEU A 50 25.13 28.50 2.17
CA LEU A 50 26.28 27.69 2.62
C LEU A 50 26.25 26.27 2.03
N ALA A 51 25.09 25.60 2.08
CA ALA A 51 24.93 24.28 1.47
C ALA A 51 25.23 24.31 -0.04
N SER A 52 24.77 25.35 -0.75
CA SER A 52 24.99 25.46 -2.19
C SER A 52 26.45 25.74 -2.57
N ARG A 53 27.17 26.48 -1.73
CA ARG A 53 28.61 26.71 -1.91
C ARG A 53 29.37 25.40 -1.81
N LYS A 54 29.13 24.64 -0.75
CA LYS A 54 29.76 23.33 -0.53
C LYS A 54 29.42 22.33 -1.64
N ALA A 55 28.17 22.31 -2.11
CA ALA A 55 27.76 21.44 -3.21
C ALA A 55 28.46 21.83 -4.53
N ALA A 56 28.51 23.12 -4.87
CA ALA A 56 29.21 23.59 -6.07
C ALA A 56 30.71 23.25 -6.03
N GLU A 57 31.37 23.45 -4.88
CA GLU A 57 32.79 23.06 -4.68
C GLU A 57 33.02 21.57 -4.93
N ASN A 58 32.17 20.69 -4.36
CA ASN A 58 32.29 19.25 -4.58
C ASN A 58 31.99 18.84 -6.03
N ILE A 59 31.05 19.51 -6.70
CA ILE A 59 30.75 19.29 -8.12
C ILE A 59 31.97 19.62 -8.98
N VAL A 60 32.57 20.80 -8.79
CA VAL A 60 33.78 21.21 -9.52
C VAL A 60 34.96 20.31 -9.19
N SER A 61 35.11 19.87 -7.93
CA SER A 61 36.14 18.90 -7.55
C SER A 61 35.97 17.56 -8.27
N ALA A 62 34.74 17.05 -8.37
CA ALA A 62 34.44 15.76 -9.01
C ALA A 62 34.63 15.78 -10.54
N MET A 63 34.56 16.95 -11.18
CA MET A 63 34.88 17.12 -12.60
C MET A 63 36.37 16.86 -12.90
N GLY A 64 37.28 17.10 -11.95
CA GLY A 64 38.71 16.97 -12.16
C GLY A 64 39.21 17.91 -13.26
N GLU A 65 39.72 17.35 -14.37
CA GLU A 65 40.15 18.08 -15.57
C GLU A 65 39.03 18.24 -16.61
N GLN A 66 37.86 17.61 -16.42
CA GLN A 66 36.79 17.65 -17.40
C GLN A 66 36.13 19.04 -17.46
N PRO A 67 35.69 19.49 -18.66
CA PRO A 67 35.02 20.78 -18.82
C PRO A 67 33.58 20.78 -18.27
N SER A 68 32.97 19.60 -18.15
CA SER A 68 31.63 19.41 -17.61
C SER A 68 31.51 18.07 -16.88
N LEU A 69 30.52 17.98 -16.00
CA LEU A 69 30.09 16.76 -15.33
C LEU A 69 28.74 16.35 -15.91
N THR A 70 28.60 15.06 -16.18
CA THR A 70 27.34 14.49 -16.67
C THR A 70 26.75 13.58 -15.60
N LEU A 71 25.46 13.78 -15.30
CA LEU A 71 24.63 12.90 -14.48
C LEU A 71 23.54 12.32 -15.38
N GLU A 72 23.57 11.00 -15.62
CA GLU A 72 22.59 10.31 -16.48
C GLU A 72 21.62 9.50 -15.61
N ILE A 73 20.35 9.50 -16.00
CA ILE A 73 19.26 8.85 -15.27
C ILE A 73 18.75 7.72 -16.14
N GLY A 74 18.94 6.50 -15.66
CA GLY A 74 18.46 5.28 -16.31
C GLY A 74 17.46 4.54 -15.44
N ALA A 75 16.88 3.47 -16.00
CA ALA A 75 15.96 2.59 -15.29
C ALA A 75 16.59 1.94 -14.05
N GLU A 76 17.90 1.66 -14.09
CA GLU A 76 18.63 1.00 -13.01
C GLU A 76 19.16 1.96 -11.93
N GLY A 77 19.14 3.28 -12.18
CA GLY A 77 19.76 4.23 -11.25
C GLY A 77 20.27 5.52 -11.88
N LEU A 78 21.09 6.22 -11.11
CA LEU A 78 21.81 7.42 -11.54
C LEU A 78 23.24 7.02 -11.91
N MET A 79 23.67 7.26 -13.14
CA MET A 79 25.04 7.09 -13.57
C MET A 79 25.83 8.38 -13.36
N CYS A 80 26.95 8.27 -12.63
CA CYS A 80 27.87 9.36 -12.37
C CYS A 80 29.31 8.88 -12.60
N GLY A 81 30.00 9.49 -13.56
CA GLY A 81 31.38 9.13 -13.90
C GLY A 81 31.58 7.66 -14.30
N GLY A 82 30.60 7.07 -14.99
CA GLY A 82 30.62 5.69 -15.45
C GLY A 82 30.24 4.63 -14.40
N GLN A 83 29.91 5.04 -13.17
CA GLN A 83 29.37 4.15 -12.14
C GLN A 83 27.86 4.38 -12.00
N THR A 84 27.07 3.31 -12.01
CA THR A 84 25.61 3.36 -11.83
C THR A 84 25.26 3.15 -10.37
N ILE A 85 24.61 4.13 -9.74
CA ILE A 85 24.17 4.05 -8.35
C ILE A 85 22.67 3.72 -8.31
N PRO A 86 22.26 2.64 -7.62
CA PRO A 86 20.84 2.23 -7.55
C PRO A 86 19.91 3.30 -6.98
N THR A 87 18.68 3.35 -7.47
CA THR A 87 17.64 4.32 -7.03
C THR A 87 17.23 4.15 -5.56
N ASN A 88 17.47 2.98 -4.97
CA ASN A 88 17.18 2.73 -3.57
C ASN A 88 18.15 3.48 -2.62
N HIS A 89 19.30 3.96 -3.12
CA HIS A 89 20.26 4.73 -2.33
C HIS A 89 19.71 6.12 -2.01
N ARG A 90 19.77 6.53 -0.73
CA ARG A 90 19.14 7.76 -0.23
C ARG A 90 19.56 9.02 -1.02
N GLU A 91 20.84 9.15 -1.31
CA GLU A 91 21.47 10.27 -2.00
C GLU A 91 21.06 10.39 -3.47
N VAL A 92 20.66 9.27 -4.10
CA VAL A 92 20.20 9.23 -5.49
C VAL A 92 18.70 9.41 -5.59
N ARG A 93 17.96 8.81 -4.65
CA ARG A 93 16.49 8.79 -4.64
C ARG A 93 15.88 10.19 -4.82
N GLN A 94 16.36 11.18 -4.06
CA GLN A 94 15.82 12.54 -4.16
C GLN A 94 16.03 13.17 -5.55
N LEU A 95 17.21 12.96 -6.15
CA LEU A 95 17.54 13.48 -7.48
C LEU A 95 16.71 12.79 -8.56
N HIS A 96 16.60 11.47 -8.47
CA HIS A 96 15.78 10.64 -9.36
C HIS A 96 14.30 11.05 -9.28
N ASP A 97 13.75 11.18 -8.07
CA ASP A 97 12.37 11.61 -7.84
C ASP A 97 12.10 13.04 -8.36
N LEU A 98 13.14 13.88 -8.44
CA LEU A 98 13.03 15.24 -8.97
C LEU A 98 13.04 15.25 -10.50
N LEU A 99 13.93 14.49 -11.13
CA LEU A 99 14.25 14.62 -12.55
C LEU A 99 13.45 13.68 -13.46
N VAL A 100 13.10 12.47 -13.00
CA VAL A 100 12.30 11.51 -13.80
C VAL A 100 10.91 12.04 -14.17
N PRO A 101 10.13 12.65 -13.24
CA PRO A 101 8.84 13.22 -13.61
C PRO A 101 8.94 14.32 -14.67
N LEU A 102 10.09 15.00 -14.74
CA LEU A 102 10.38 16.05 -15.70
C LEU A 102 10.85 15.51 -17.07
N ASN A 103 10.88 14.19 -17.26
CA ASN A 103 11.39 13.52 -18.45
C ASN A 103 12.84 13.88 -18.81
N ILE A 104 13.67 14.17 -17.80
CA ILE A 104 15.08 14.51 -17.99
C ILE A 104 15.91 13.23 -17.93
N ALA A 105 16.57 12.87 -19.04
CA ALA A 105 17.48 11.73 -19.11
C ALA A 105 18.87 12.08 -18.55
N ARG A 106 19.30 13.33 -18.76
CA ARG A 106 20.68 13.74 -18.48
C ARG A 106 20.74 15.19 -18.03
N VAL A 107 21.55 15.44 -17.01
CA VAL A 107 21.93 16.78 -16.55
C VAL A 107 23.42 16.96 -16.80
N GLU A 108 23.76 17.97 -17.59
CA GLU A 108 25.13 18.40 -17.84
C GLU A 108 25.41 19.67 -17.06
N ILE A 109 26.51 19.68 -16.33
CA ILE A 109 26.93 20.81 -15.48
C ILE A 109 28.29 21.28 -15.97
N ASP A 110 28.40 22.54 -16.37
CA ASP A 110 29.65 23.12 -16.85
C ASP A 110 30.56 23.54 -15.68
N ARG A 111 31.88 23.52 -15.89
CA ARG A 111 32.89 23.91 -14.87
C ARG A 111 32.73 25.33 -14.33
N GLY A 112 32.06 26.21 -15.07
CA GLY A 112 31.75 27.58 -14.65
C GLY A 112 30.66 27.69 -13.57
N LEU A 113 30.11 26.57 -13.08
CA LEU A 113 29.04 26.54 -12.08
C LEU A 113 29.41 27.35 -10.84
N ASN A 114 28.58 28.34 -10.51
CA ASN A 114 28.65 29.04 -9.23
C ASN A 114 27.51 28.60 -8.27
N PRO A 115 27.59 28.93 -6.96
CA PRO A 115 26.56 28.50 -6.01
C PRO A 115 25.15 29.04 -6.31
N SER A 116 25.04 30.22 -6.94
CA SER A 116 23.76 30.81 -7.33
C SER A 116 23.11 30.06 -8.49
N ASP A 117 23.91 29.65 -9.48
CA ASP A 117 23.43 28.84 -10.60
C ASP A 117 22.82 27.53 -10.09
N LEU A 118 23.50 26.84 -9.18
CA LEU A 118 23.02 25.58 -8.62
C LEU A 118 21.69 25.72 -7.87
N ARG A 119 21.53 26.79 -7.06
CA ARG A 119 20.24 27.08 -6.39
C ARG A 119 19.14 27.41 -7.40
N THR A 120 19.48 28.19 -8.43
CA THR A 120 18.54 28.58 -9.49
C THR A 120 18.07 27.35 -10.27
N ALA A 121 18.98 26.47 -10.68
CA ALA A 121 18.65 25.23 -11.38
C ALA A 121 17.72 24.33 -10.56
N LEU A 122 18.02 24.12 -9.26
CA LEU A 122 17.14 23.34 -8.38
C LEU A 122 15.76 23.99 -8.20
N ALA A 123 15.70 25.33 -8.06
CA ALA A 123 14.44 26.05 -7.97
C ALA A 123 13.58 25.88 -9.24
N VAL A 124 14.22 25.93 -10.42
CA VAL A 124 13.57 25.69 -11.72
C VAL A 124 13.02 24.26 -11.77
N PHE A 125 13.82 23.23 -11.43
CA PHE A 125 13.33 21.85 -11.42
C PHE A 125 12.15 21.65 -10.44
N HIS A 126 12.22 22.22 -9.23
CA HIS A 126 11.13 22.14 -8.27
C HIS A 126 9.89 22.93 -8.68
N HIS A 127 10.03 23.99 -9.48
CA HIS A 127 8.91 24.73 -10.04
C HIS A 127 8.16 23.87 -11.05
N TYR A 128 8.84 23.36 -12.08
CA TYR A 128 8.22 22.50 -13.10
C TYR A 128 7.64 21.21 -12.50
N ARG A 129 8.29 20.62 -11.48
CA ARG A 129 7.75 19.43 -10.81
C ARG A 129 6.44 19.73 -10.08
N ARG A 130 6.29 20.92 -9.50
CA ARG A 130 5.03 21.34 -8.86
C ARG A 130 3.93 21.59 -9.89
N GLU A 131 4.26 22.15 -11.04
CA GLU A 131 3.30 22.38 -12.13
C GLU A 131 2.78 21.05 -12.71
N LEU A 132 3.65 20.06 -12.90
CA LEU A 132 3.25 18.71 -13.31
C LEU A 132 2.27 18.04 -12.35
N GLY A 133 2.40 18.27 -11.04
CA GLY A 133 1.46 17.75 -10.05
C GLY A 133 0.03 18.29 -10.19
N THR A 134 -0.15 19.36 -10.98
CA THR A 134 -1.45 20.01 -11.20
C THR A 134 -2.04 19.77 -12.58
N SER A 135 -1.26 19.30 -13.56
CA SER A 135 -1.73 18.98 -14.91
C SER A 135 -2.23 17.54 -15.00
N SER A 136 -3.26 17.29 -15.82
CA SER A 136 -3.91 15.98 -15.96
C SER A 136 -3.60 15.27 -17.29
N GLY A 137 -2.44 15.57 -17.91
CA GLY A 137 -2.05 15.00 -19.20
C GLY A 137 -0.53 14.85 -19.34
N PHE A 138 -0.12 13.98 -20.27
CA PHE A 138 1.27 13.84 -20.68
C PHE A 138 1.64 15.03 -21.57
N HIS A 139 2.46 15.93 -21.05
CA HIS A 139 3.04 17.04 -21.81
C HIS A 139 4.55 16.91 -21.79
N GLU A 140 5.17 17.08 -22.94
CA GLU A 140 6.62 17.28 -23.01
C GLU A 140 6.96 18.56 -22.23
N VAL A 141 7.80 18.43 -21.20
CA VAL A 141 8.17 19.55 -20.33
C VAL A 141 9.40 20.21 -20.93
N ASN A 142 9.21 21.36 -21.57
CA ASN A 142 10.33 22.22 -21.93
C ASN A 142 10.76 23.04 -20.71
N ILE A 143 11.96 22.77 -20.19
CA ILE A 143 12.47 23.43 -18.98
C ILE A 143 13.20 24.71 -19.35
N GLU A 144 12.50 25.83 -19.29
CA GLU A 144 13.07 27.16 -19.49
C GLU A 144 13.64 27.75 -18.18
N GLY A 145 14.55 28.71 -18.31
CA GLY A 145 15.10 29.47 -17.17
C GLY A 145 16.26 28.81 -16.42
N LEU A 146 16.83 27.73 -16.96
CA LEU A 146 18.07 27.16 -16.43
C LEU A 146 19.25 28.14 -16.62
N PRO A 147 20.19 28.20 -15.65
CA PRO A 147 21.41 28.97 -15.83
C PRO A 147 22.25 28.38 -16.97
N GLY A 148 23.01 29.22 -17.69
CA GLY A 148 23.81 28.77 -18.84
C GLY A 148 24.88 27.71 -18.52
N THR A 149 25.18 27.50 -17.23
CA THR A 149 26.10 26.48 -16.72
C THR A 149 25.44 25.13 -16.45
N VAL A 150 24.12 25.00 -16.61
CA VAL A 150 23.38 23.74 -16.42
C VAL A 150 22.51 23.49 -17.64
N ARG A 151 22.66 22.31 -18.25
CA ARG A 151 21.88 21.88 -19.42
C ARG A 151 21.20 20.56 -19.12
N THR A 152 20.08 20.33 -19.79
CA THR A 152 19.33 19.08 -19.67
C THR A 152 19.08 18.49 -21.04
N VAL A 153 19.04 17.16 -21.11
CA VAL A 153 18.63 16.41 -22.29
C VAL A 153 17.46 15.52 -21.89
N GLY A 154 16.35 15.64 -22.61
CA GLY A 154 15.13 14.86 -22.35
C GLY A 154 15.23 13.42 -22.85
N CYS A 155 14.39 12.53 -22.33
CA CYS A 155 14.17 11.21 -22.93
C CYS A 155 13.28 11.38 -24.18
N SER A 156 13.88 11.48 -25.37
CA SER A 156 13.10 11.36 -26.62
C SER A 156 12.88 9.88 -26.93
N LEU A 157 11.63 9.42 -26.91
CA LEU A 157 11.23 8.12 -27.44
C LEU A 157 11.38 8.16 -28.97
N PHE A 158 12.51 7.68 -29.50
CA PHE A 158 12.58 7.36 -30.92
C PHE A 158 11.75 6.09 -31.16
N ALA A 159 10.66 6.22 -31.92
CA ALA A 159 10.03 5.08 -32.55
C ALA A 159 10.92 4.65 -33.73
N ASP A 160 11.57 3.49 -33.61
CA ASP A 160 12.30 2.86 -34.71
C ASP A 160 11.28 2.30 -35.73
N ASP A 161 10.85 3.13 -36.67
CA ASP A 161 10.18 2.71 -37.91
C ASP A 161 11.25 2.49 -38.99
N ASP A 162 11.79 1.27 -39.13
CA ASP A 162 12.32 0.74 -40.41
C ASP A 162 12.92 -0.68 -40.27
N VAL A 163 12.08 -1.72 -40.38
CA VAL A 163 12.53 -3.07 -40.82
C VAL A 163 11.55 -3.64 -41.85
N PRO A 164 11.87 -3.64 -43.15
CA PRO A 164 11.03 -4.22 -44.19
C PRO A 164 11.33 -5.71 -44.39
N GLY A 165 10.33 -6.59 -44.18
CA GLY A 165 10.48 -8.00 -44.55
C GLY A 165 9.57 -9.05 -43.90
N SER A 166 8.41 -8.69 -43.32
CA SER A 166 7.49 -9.69 -42.76
C SER A 166 6.49 -10.20 -43.81
N VAL A 167 6.63 -11.47 -44.18
CA VAL A 167 5.66 -12.21 -44.99
C VAL A 167 4.37 -12.38 -44.16
N MET A 168 3.27 -11.80 -44.64
CA MET A 168 1.95 -11.93 -44.01
C MET A 168 1.47 -13.39 -44.00
N PRO A 169 0.76 -13.84 -42.95
CA PRO A 169 0.43 -15.25 -42.77
C PRO A 169 -0.76 -15.69 -43.63
N GLN A 170 -0.73 -16.97 -44.01
CA GLN A 170 -1.87 -17.73 -44.55
C GLN A 170 -3.08 -17.61 -43.61
N SER A 171 -4.29 -17.63 -44.19
CA SER A 171 -5.51 -17.44 -43.40
C SER A 171 -5.68 -18.56 -42.36
N MET A 172 -6.07 -18.18 -41.14
CA MET A 172 -6.25 -19.12 -40.02
C MET A 172 -7.21 -20.29 -40.32
N GLU A 173 -8.16 -20.09 -41.25
CA GLU A 173 -9.07 -21.14 -41.71
C GLU A 173 -8.38 -22.27 -42.48
N GLU A 174 -7.31 -21.99 -43.22
CA GLU A 174 -6.56 -23.00 -43.96
C GLU A 174 -5.73 -23.89 -43.02
N LEU A 175 -5.23 -23.30 -41.94
CA LEU A 175 -4.45 -24.00 -40.91
C LEU A 175 -5.35 -24.93 -40.08
N ALA A 176 -6.54 -24.46 -39.72
CA ALA A 176 -7.61 -25.25 -39.11
C ALA A 176 -8.05 -26.45 -39.96
N ARG A 177 -8.25 -26.23 -41.26
CA ARG A 177 -8.69 -27.29 -42.20
C ARG A 177 -7.61 -28.35 -42.39
N SER A 178 -6.35 -27.93 -42.53
CA SER A 178 -5.21 -28.83 -42.66
C SER A 178 -5.01 -29.70 -41.41
N PHE A 179 -5.30 -29.15 -40.23
CA PHE A 179 -5.22 -29.87 -38.97
C PHE A 179 -6.30 -30.95 -38.82
N LEU A 180 -7.56 -30.65 -39.14
CA LEU A 180 -8.64 -31.65 -39.10
C LEU A 180 -8.39 -32.81 -40.07
N GLU A 181 -7.79 -32.52 -41.23
CA GLU A 181 -7.37 -33.55 -42.19
C GLU A 181 -6.25 -34.45 -41.61
N LEU A 182 -5.31 -33.87 -40.85
CA LEU A 182 -4.24 -34.60 -40.17
C LEU A 182 -4.80 -35.51 -39.05
N VAL A 183 -5.73 -35.00 -38.22
CA VAL A 183 -6.38 -35.79 -37.17
C VAL A 183 -7.14 -36.97 -37.76
N GLY A 184 -7.85 -36.77 -38.88
CA GLY A 184 -8.52 -37.85 -39.60
C GLY A 184 -7.54 -38.94 -40.07
N LYS A 185 -6.36 -38.56 -40.57
CA LYS A 185 -5.30 -39.50 -40.97
C LYS A 185 -4.71 -40.26 -39.77
N ILE A 186 -4.52 -39.59 -38.63
CA ILE A 186 -4.00 -40.21 -37.39
C ILE A 186 -4.99 -41.24 -36.86
N ILE A 187 -6.28 -40.90 -36.78
CA ILE A 187 -7.34 -41.83 -36.33
C ILE A 187 -7.40 -43.06 -37.26
N ALA A 188 -7.35 -42.85 -38.58
CA ALA A 188 -7.35 -43.95 -39.56
C ALA A 188 -6.15 -44.89 -39.39
N ASN A 189 -4.96 -44.35 -39.11
CA ASN A 189 -3.76 -45.14 -38.86
C ASN A 189 -3.84 -45.91 -37.53
N MET A 190 -4.40 -45.31 -36.48
CA MET A 190 -4.62 -45.99 -35.19
C MET A 190 -5.62 -47.15 -35.33
N ASP A 191 -6.69 -46.96 -36.09
CA ASP A 191 -7.66 -48.03 -36.39
C ASP A 191 -7.05 -49.16 -37.23
N ALA A 192 -6.20 -48.82 -38.20
CA ALA A 192 -5.46 -49.81 -38.97
C ALA A 192 -4.51 -50.62 -38.07
N ALA A 193 -3.77 -49.95 -37.18
CA ALA A 193 -2.89 -50.60 -36.21
C ALA A 193 -3.66 -51.55 -35.27
N LEU A 194 -4.85 -51.15 -34.81
CA LEU A 194 -5.72 -51.99 -33.98
C LEU A 194 -6.30 -53.18 -34.75
N LYS A 195 -6.65 -53.02 -36.03
CA LYS A 195 -7.21 -54.09 -36.89
C LYS A 195 -6.18 -55.13 -37.32
N HIS A 196 -4.94 -54.69 -37.59
CA HIS A 196 -3.90 -55.60 -38.06
C HIS A 196 -3.22 -56.38 -36.92
N GLY A 197 -3.51 -56.04 -35.67
CA GLY A 197 -2.96 -56.69 -34.48
C GLY A 197 -1.48 -56.37 -34.30
N PHE A 198 -1.06 -56.03 -33.09
CA PHE A 198 0.34 -55.73 -32.73
C PHE A 198 1.32 -56.93 -32.88
N GLY A 199 0.92 -58.00 -33.57
CA GLY A 199 1.53 -59.33 -33.51
C GLY A 199 2.82 -59.54 -34.31
N ALA A 200 3.55 -58.51 -34.72
CA ALA A 200 4.79 -58.71 -35.49
C ALA A 200 5.96 -57.78 -35.16
N LEU A 201 5.86 -56.91 -34.16
CA LEU A 201 6.98 -56.08 -33.71
C LEU A 201 7.46 -56.60 -32.35
N GLY A 202 8.66 -57.19 -32.38
CA GLY A 202 9.23 -58.00 -31.31
C GLY A 202 9.30 -57.31 -29.96
N ALA A 203 9.11 -58.11 -28.92
CA ALA A 203 9.26 -57.75 -27.52
C ALA A 203 10.67 -57.19 -27.24
N GLY A 204 10.77 -55.87 -27.23
CA GLY A 204 11.90 -55.12 -26.68
C GLY A 204 11.33 -54.08 -25.73
N GLU A 205 11.81 -54.09 -24.49
CA GLU A 205 11.39 -53.24 -23.38
C GLU A 205 11.42 -51.75 -23.75
N ALA A 206 10.25 -51.20 -24.07
CA ALA A 206 9.99 -49.77 -24.07
C ALA A 206 8.57 -49.55 -23.55
N GLY A 207 8.42 -48.57 -22.65
CA GLY A 207 7.22 -48.27 -21.87
C GLY A 207 5.91 -48.37 -22.66
N GLY A 208 5.01 -49.19 -22.12
CA GLY A 208 3.81 -49.67 -22.78
C GLY A 208 2.79 -48.58 -23.10
N CYS A 209 2.30 -48.64 -24.34
CA CYS A 209 0.99 -48.13 -24.72
C CYS A 209 0.23 -49.33 -25.28
N GLY A 210 -0.71 -49.86 -24.50
CA GLY A 210 -1.47 -51.06 -24.83
C GLY A 210 -2.53 -50.79 -25.90
N ALA A 211 -3.08 -51.86 -26.49
CA ALA A 211 -4.19 -51.74 -27.46
C ALA A 211 -5.46 -51.10 -26.85
N ALA A 212 -5.58 -51.07 -25.52
CA ALA A 212 -6.63 -50.33 -24.81
C ALA A 212 -6.37 -48.82 -24.87
N ASP A 213 -5.16 -48.38 -24.54
CA ASP A 213 -4.77 -46.96 -24.53
C ASP A 213 -4.87 -46.31 -25.92
N ILE A 214 -4.48 -47.06 -26.97
CA ILE A 214 -4.60 -46.60 -28.37
C ILE A 214 -6.07 -46.48 -28.78
N ARG A 215 -6.95 -47.35 -28.25
CA ARG A 215 -8.39 -47.32 -28.54
C ARG A 215 -9.06 -46.16 -27.81
N ASP A 216 -8.69 -45.92 -26.55
CA ASP A 216 -9.19 -44.81 -25.74
C ASP A 216 -8.73 -43.46 -26.31
N LEU A 217 -7.47 -43.37 -26.75
CA LEU A 217 -6.96 -42.16 -27.41
C LEU A 217 -7.64 -41.89 -28.76
N ALA A 218 -7.87 -42.93 -29.57
CA ALA A 218 -8.60 -42.79 -30.83
C ALA A 218 -10.07 -42.36 -30.61
N GLU A 219 -10.74 -42.89 -29.58
CA GLU A 219 -12.11 -42.49 -29.26
C GLU A 219 -12.19 -41.08 -28.69
N ASN A 220 -11.22 -40.67 -27.85
CA ASN A 220 -11.11 -39.30 -27.35
C ASN A 220 -10.90 -38.29 -28.50
N LEU A 221 -10.05 -38.60 -29.48
CA LEU A 221 -9.85 -37.74 -30.66
C LEU A 221 -11.11 -37.66 -31.54
N ARG A 222 -11.87 -38.76 -31.67
CA ARG A 222 -13.17 -38.75 -32.38
C ARG A 222 -14.22 -37.95 -31.64
N GLN A 223 -14.25 -38.04 -30.31
CA GLN A 223 -15.21 -37.31 -29.48
C GLN A 223 -14.90 -35.81 -29.53
N LEU A 224 -13.63 -35.42 -29.39
CA LEU A 224 -13.17 -34.03 -29.51
C LEU A 224 -13.57 -33.41 -30.86
N ALA A 225 -13.36 -34.14 -31.96
CA ALA A 225 -13.73 -33.70 -33.31
C ALA A 225 -15.25 -33.62 -33.55
N ARG A 226 -16.07 -34.31 -32.73
CA ARG A 226 -17.54 -34.29 -32.81
C ARG A 226 -18.17 -33.23 -31.91
N THR A 227 -17.61 -32.98 -30.72
CA THR A 227 -18.20 -32.07 -29.73
C THR A 227 -17.84 -30.62 -29.98
N GLU A 228 -16.64 -30.32 -30.49
CA GLU A 228 -16.24 -28.94 -30.74
C GLU A 228 -15.90 -28.76 -32.23
N SER A 229 -16.85 -28.20 -32.99
CA SER A 229 -16.68 -27.92 -34.43
C SER A 229 -16.00 -26.57 -34.69
N ASP A 230 -15.71 -25.80 -33.63
CA ASP A 230 -14.98 -24.54 -33.72
C ASP A 230 -13.46 -24.81 -33.75
N PRO A 231 -12.80 -24.60 -34.88
CA PRO A 231 -11.38 -24.88 -35.02
C PRO A 231 -10.48 -24.04 -34.11
N HIS A 232 -10.94 -22.87 -33.64
CA HIS A 232 -10.15 -22.01 -32.75
C HIS A 232 -9.99 -22.61 -31.35
N LYS A 233 -11.07 -23.16 -30.80
CA LYS A 233 -11.04 -23.80 -29.48
C LYS A 233 -10.32 -25.14 -29.50
N LEU A 234 -10.49 -25.89 -30.59
CA LEU A 234 -9.78 -27.15 -30.79
C LEU A 234 -8.26 -26.89 -30.84
N LEU A 235 -7.82 -25.88 -31.61
CA LEU A 235 -6.42 -25.48 -31.69
C LEU A 235 -5.86 -25.06 -30.32
N HIS A 236 -6.63 -24.30 -29.53
CA HIS A 236 -6.22 -23.88 -28.19
C HIS A 236 -6.06 -25.08 -27.22
N LEU A 237 -6.98 -26.04 -27.26
CA LEU A 237 -6.91 -27.28 -26.48
C LEU A 237 -5.71 -28.14 -26.88
N ILE A 238 -5.41 -28.22 -28.18
CA ILE A 238 -4.30 -28.98 -28.71
C ILE A 238 -2.96 -28.32 -28.39
N GLN A 239 -2.86 -27.00 -28.48
CA GLN A 239 -1.67 -26.26 -28.04
C GLN A 239 -1.44 -26.42 -26.54
N SER A 240 -2.51 -26.43 -25.75
CA SER A 240 -2.43 -26.66 -24.31
C SER A 240 -2.01 -28.09 -23.97
N ALA A 241 -2.54 -29.10 -24.67
CA ALA A 241 -2.18 -30.51 -24.47
C ALA A 241 -0.77 -30.83 -24.97
N GLN A 242 -0.36 -30.32 -26.13
CA GLN A 242 0.98 -30.48 -26.68
C GLN A 242 2.02 -29.80 -25.79
N LYS A 243 1.73 -28.59 -25.29
CA LYS A 243 2.57 -27.87 -24.35
C LYS A 243 2.65 -28.61 -23.00
N ALA A 244 1.56 -29.20 -22.51
CA ALA A 244 1.58 -30.04 -21.31
C ALA A 244 2.40 -31.35 -21.48
N LEU A 245 2.37 -31.97 -22.66
CA LEU A 245 3.15 -33.16 -23.01
C LEU A 245 4.65 -32.85 -23.15
N GLU A 246 4.99 -31.73 -23.78
CA GLU A 246 6.38 -31.26 -23.93
C GLU A 246 6.99 -30.86 -22.57
N LEU A 247 6.18 -30.33 -21.65
CA LEU A 247 6.60 -29.84 -20.34
C LEU A 247 6.71 -30.92 -19.25
N SER A 248 5.82 -31.92 -19.24
CA SER A 248 5.78 -32.89 -18.13
C SER A 248 6.80 -34.01 -18.24
N ARG A 249 7.14 -34.47 -19.46
CA ARG A 249 7.93 -35.70 -19.73
C ARG A 249 7.50 -36.94 -18.89
N ASP A 250 6.31 -36.91 -18.30
CA ASP A 250 5.77 -37.91 -17.39
C ASP A 250 4.31 -38.23 -17.80
N PRO A 251 4.03 -39.47 -18.23
CA PRO A 251 2.68 -39.87 -18.62
C PRO A 251 1.65 -39.83 -17.47
N GLY A 252 2.07 -39.87 -16.19
CA GLY A 252 1.14 -39.83 -15.05
C GLY A 252 0.47 -38.46 -14.84
N SER A 253 1.19 -37.39 -15.15
CA SER A 253 0.71 -36.01 -15.09
C SER A 253 -0.39 -35.71 -16.13
N VAL A 254 -0.34 -36.40 -17.27
CA VAL A 254 -1.37 -36.33 -18.32
C VAL A 254 -2.69 -36.93 -17.84
N ASP A 255 -2.64 -38.07 -17.13
CA ASP A 255 -3.82 -38.76 -16.62
C ASP A 255 -4.57 -37.94 -15.54
N MET A 256 -3.83 -37.13 -14.77
CA MET A 256 -4.38 -36.19 -13.79
C MET A 256 -5.12 -35.00 -14.43
N VAL A 257 -4.54 -34.42 -15.49
CA VAL A 257 -5.18 -33.33 -16.25
C VAL A 257 -6.45 -33.81 -16.95
N PHE A 258 -6.44 -35.01 -17.54
CA PHE A 258 -7.64 -35.61 -18.12
C PHE A 258 -8.70 -35.96 -17.07
N ARG A 259 -8.31 -36.34 -15.85
CA ARG A 259 -9.27 -36.57 -14.74
C ARG A 259 -9.97 -35.28 -14.30
N LEU A 260 -9.25 -34.16 -14.24
CA LEU A 260 -9.80 -32.85 -13.92
C LEU A 260 -10.74 -32.35 -15.03
N LEU A 261 -10.34 -32.51 -16.29
CA LEU A 261 -11.19 -32.17 -17.44
C LEU A 261 -12.44 -33.07 -17.54
N ARG A 262 -12.34 -34.35 -17.18
CA ARG A 262 -13.48 -35.28 -17.09
C ARG A 262 -14.51 -34.85 -16.06
N THR A 263 -14.05 -34.30 -14.93
CA THR A 263 -14.90 -33.82 -13.84
C THR A 263 -15.66 -32.54 -14.23
N GLU A 264 -15.06 -31.70 -15.09
CA GLU A 264 -15.69 -30.52 -15.68
C GLU A 264 -16.67 -30.86 -16.83
N LEU A 265 -16.40 -31.95 -17.56
CA LEU A 265 -17.17 -32.35 -18.75
C LEU A 265 -18.31 -33.34 -18.48
N GLU A 266 -18.44 -33.88 -17.26
CA GLU A 266 -19.60 -34.71 -16.90
C GLU A 266 -20.89 -33.87 -16.99
N PRO A 267 -21.90 -34.30 -17.78
CA PRO A 267 -23.12 -33.52 -17.95
C PRO A 267 -23.87 -33.44 -16.63
N LYS A 268 -23.88 -32.24 -16.04
CA LYS A 268 -24.71 -31.90 -14.87
C LYS A 268 -26.15 -32.31 -15.14
N ALA A 269 -26.72 -33.12 -14.23
CA ALA A 269 -28.14 -33.42 -14.25
C ALA A 269 -28.95 -32.10 -14.29
N PRO A 270 -29.98 -32.01 -15.14
CA PRO A 270 -30.75 -30.78 -15.26
C PRO A 270 -31.36 -30.42 -13.91
N PRO A 271 -31.32 -29.13 -13.50
CA PRO A 271 -31.88 -28.71 -12.22
C PRO A 271 -33.38 -28.98 -12.20
N PRO A 272 -33.95 -29.37 -11.04
CA PRO A 272 -35.38 -29.56 -10.92
C PRO A 272 -36.09 -28.27 -11.32
N VAL A 273 -37.06 -28.40 -12.22
CA VAL A 273 -37.86 -27.27 -12.73
C VAL A 273 -38.61 -26.64 -11.56
N LEU A 274 -38.16 -25.47 -11.12
CA LEU A 274 -38.87 -24.69 -10.11
C LEU A 274 -40.11 -24.03 -10.73
N PRO A 275 -41.25 -23.97 -10.00
CA PRO A 275 -42.45 -23.30 -10.47
C PRO A 275 -42.19 -21.81 -10.73
N ARG A 276 -42.72 -21.29 -11.85
CA ARG A 276 -42.66 -19.87 -12.23
C ARG A 276 -43.15 -18.99 -11.08
N GLY A 277 -42.25 -18.18 -10.50
CA GLY A 277 -42.62 -17.12 -9.55
C GLY A 277 -41.56 -16.73 -8.51
N MET A 278 -40.50 -17.53 -8.32
CA MET A 278 -39.44 -17.17 -7.38
C MET A 278 -38.27 -16.48 -8.10
N MET A 279 -37.86 -15.33 -7.58
CA MET A 279 -36.63 -14.65 -8.00
C MET A 279 -35.45 -15.62 -7.90
N ALA A 280 -34.58 -15.58 -8.91
CA ALA A 280 -33.39 -16.41 -8.96
C ALA A 280 -32.55 -16.17 -7.68
N PRO A 281 -32.20 -17.22 -6.92
CA PRO A 281 -31.26 -17.06 -5.82
C PRO A 281 -29.91 -16.63 -6.41
N GLU A 282 -29.24 -15.69 -5.74
CA GLU A 282 -27.82 -15.40 -6.01
C GLU A 282 -27.05 -16.72 -6.08
N SER A 283 -26.26 -16.91 -7.12
CA SER A 283 -25.50 -18.13 -7.37
C SER A 283 -24.59 -18.42 -6.17
N ARG A 284 -25.02 -19.35 -5.31
CA ARG A 284 -24.15 -19.94 -4.30
C ARG A 284 -23.13 -20.81 -5.04
N ASP A 285 -21.87 -20.41 -4.96
CA ASP A 285 -20.75 -21.28 -5.34
C ASP A 285 -20.82 -22.57 -4.52
N PRO A 286 -20.55 -23.74 -5.11
CA PRO A 286 -20.64 -25.02 -4.42
C PRO A 286 -19.58 -25.10 -3.31
N GLU A 287 -20.05 -25.33 -2.09
CA GLU A 287 -19.23 -25.66 -0.93
C GLU A 287 -18.64 -27.07 -1.15
N VAL A 288 -17.35 -27.14 -1.47
CA VAL A 288 -16.65 -28.42 -1.65
C VAL A 288 -16.15 -28.89 -0.29
N ASP A 289 -16.71 -29.99 0.21
CA ASP A 289 -16.25 -30.64 1.43
C ASP A 289 -14.90 -31.35 1.19
N LEU A 290 -13.83 -30.78 1.75
CA LEU A 290 -12.46 -31.28 1.64
C LEU A 290 -12.02 -32.11 2.86
N ALA A 291 -12.89 -32.33 3.84
CA ALA A 291 -12.59 -33.11 5.04
C ALA A 291 -11.98 -34.52 4.76
N PRO A 292 -12.34 -35.25 3.68
CA PRO A 292 -11.78 -36.57 3.41
C PRO A 292 -10.32 -36.59 2.90
N LEU A 293 -9.75 -35.45 2.51
CA LEU A 293 -8.46 -35.38 1.78
C LEU A 293 -7.23 -35.14 2.66
N GLY A 294 -7.40 -34.75 3.93
CA GLY A 294 -6.31 -34.23 4.77
C GLY A 294 -5.08 -35.14 4.92
N GLY A 295 -5.26 -36.46 5.00
CA GLY A 295 -4.15 -37.40 5.21
C GLY A 295 -3.27 -37.67 3.98
N HIS A 296 -3.84 -37.56 2.77
CA HIS A 296 -3.08 -37.82 1.53
C HIS A 296 -2.51 -36.55 0.90
N LEU A 297 -3.14 -35.39 1.13
CA LEU A 297 -2.67 -34.11 0.59
C LEU A 297 -1.34 -33.65 1.20
N ASP A 298 -1.11 -33.93 2.50
CA ASP A 298 0.07 -33.50 3.24
C ASP A 298 1.38 -34.06 2.66
N VAL A 299 1.38 -35.30 2.16
CA VAL A 299 2.58 -35.95 1.59
C VAL A 299 2.86 -35.42 0.17
N THR A 300 1.83 -35.35 -0.69
CA THR A 300 2.00 -34.96 -2.09
C THR A 300 2.32 -33.47 -2.25
N LEU A 301 1.78 -32.61 -1.38
CA LEU A 301 2.07 -31.17 -1.41
C LEU A 301 3.40 -30.81 -0.74
N ALA A 302 3.83 -31.55 0.29
CA ALA A 302 5.17 -31.38 0.86
C ALA A 302 6.24 -31.73 -0.18
N GLU A 303 6.04 -32.78 -0.97
CA GLU A 303 6.92 -33.12 -2.10
C GLU A 303 6.89 -32.04 -3.19
N ALA A 304 5.71 -31.53 -3.56
CA ALA A 304 5.58 -30.44 -4.54
C ALA A 304 6.20 -29.11 -4.07
N ALA A 305 6.12 -28.80 -2.77
CA ALA A 305 6.71 -27.59 -2.19
C ALA A 305 8.24 -27.62 -2.12
N THR A 306 8.87 -28.81 -2.20
CA THR A 306 10.33 -28.93 -2.30
C THR A 306 10.88 -28.73 -3.70
N LEU A 307 10.02 -28.68 -4.73
CA LEU A 307 10.40 -28.51 -6.14
C LEU A 307 10.66 -27.04 -6.52
N GLY A 308 11.47 -26.31 -5.74
CA GLY A 308 11.95 -24.97 -6.07
C GLY A 308 10.86 -23.92 -6.38
N PRO A 309 11.22 -22.70 -6.82
CA PRO A 309 10.26 -21.74 -7.33
C PRO A 309 9.61 -22.32 -8.59
N MET A 310 8.39 -22.81 -8.43
CA MET A 310 7.56 -23.32 -9.50
C MET A 310 7.40 -22.24 -10.59
N THR A 311 8.05 -22.43 -11.74
CA THR A 311 7.87 -21.63 -12.96
C THR A 311 6.57 -22.03 -13.67
N CYS A 312 5.48 -22.14 -12.91
CA CYS A 312 4.20 -22.58 -13.44
C CYS A 312 3.62 -21.52 -14.37
N ASP A 313 3.54 -21.83 -15.66
CA ASP A 313 2.73 -21.10 -16.67
C ASP A 313 1.20 -21.23 -16.41
N GLY A 314 0.78 -21.90 -15.31
CA GLY A 314 -0.60 -21.85 -14.84
C GLY A 314 -0.94 -20.45 -14.32
N THR A 315 -2.22 -20.05 -14.34
CA THR A 315 -2.56 -18.71 -13.85
C THR A 315 -2.20 -18.63 -12.37
N LYS A 316 -1.37 -17.65 -11.95
CA LYS A 316 -0.99 -17.43 -10.53
C LYS A 316 -2.20 -17.43 -9.60
N SER A 317 -3.35 -17.02 -10.12
CA SER A 317 -4.65 -17.11 -9.49
C SER A 317 -4.99 -18.55 -9.05
N ASP A 318 -4.86 -19.55 -9.91
CA ASP A 318 -5.17 -20.93 -9.54
C ASP A 318 -4.27 -21.43 -8.41
N PHE A 319 -2.97 -21.12 -8.50
CA PHE A 319 -1.99 -21.47 -7.48
C PHE A 319 -2.35 -20.84 -6.12
N LEU A 320 -2.54 -19.51 -6.07
CA LEU A 320 -2.95 -18.80 -4.87
C LEU A 320 -4.27 -19.38 -4.34
N GLY A 321 -5.26 -19.60 -5.20
CA GLY A 321 -6.53 -20.20 -4.83
C GLY A 321 -6.39 -21.56 -4.15
N ILE A 322 -5.51 -22.42 -4.65
CA ILE A 322 -5.18 -23.71 -4.04
C ILE A 322 -4.52 -23.49 -2.67
N CYS A 323 -3.51 -22.63 -2.56
CA CYS A 323 -2.84 -22.33 -1.30
C CYS A 323 -3.82 -21.86 -0.21
N TYR A 324 -4.69 -20.90 -0.53
CA TYR A 324 -5.69 -20.43 0.44
C TYR A 324 -6.68 -21.53 0.82
N LYS A 325 -7.18 -22.34 -0.14
CA LYS A 325 -8.09 -23.46 0.18
C LYS A 325 -7.45 -24.46 1.13
N ILE A 326 -6.17 -24.79 0.92
CA ILE A 326 -5.45 -25.72 1.80
C ILE A 326 -5.22 -25.07 3.17
N MET A 327 -4.82 -23.79 3.23
CA MET A 327 -4.68 -23.08 4.51
C MET A 327 -6.00 -23.00 5.29
N LEU A 328 -7.13 -22.89 4.59
CA LEU A 328 -8.48 -23.00 5.14
C LEU A 328 -8.87 -24.42 5.57
N ALA A 329 -8.07 -25.44 5.30
CA ALA A 329 -8.28 -26.79 5.80
C ALA A 329 -7.50 -27.08 7.09
N GLU A 330 -6.84 -26.07 7.68
CA GLU A 330 -5.95 -26.23 8.86
C GLU A 330 -4.84 -27.27 8.62
N PRO A 331 -3.93 -27.00 7.68
CA PRO A 331 -2.86 -27.93 7.36
C PRO A 331 -1.88 -28.02 8.53
N SER A 332 -1.04 -29.06 8.52
CA SER A 332 0.06 -29.16 9.49
C SER A 332 0.93 -27.90 9.48
N SER A 333 1.55 -27.54 10.62
CA SER A 333 2.38 -26.32 10.74
C SER A 333 3.54 -26.27 9.73
N SER A 334 4.09 -27.43 9.37
CA SER A 334 5.09 -27.56 8.30
C SER A 334 4.50 -27.16 6.96
N LEU A 335 3.38 -27.76 6.54
CA LEU A 335 2.73 -27.42 5.27
C LEU A 335 2.27 -25.95 5.26
N GLN A 336 1.76 -25.43 6.38
CA GLN A 336 1.39 -24.02 6.52
C GLN A 336 2.57 -23.08 6.27
N THR A 337 3.77 -23.41 6.77
CA THR A 337 5.00 -22.65 6.53
C THR A 337 5.37 -22.64 5.03
N HIS A 338 5.27 -23.79 4.37
CA HIS A 338 5.54 -23.89 2.93
C HIS A 338 4.52 -23.12 2.09
N LEU A 339 3.23 -23.23 2.44
CA LEU A 339 2.16 -22.48 1.76
C LEU A 339 2.28 -20.97 1.96
N THR A 340 2.71 -20.54 3.15
CA THR A 340 3.02 -19.14 3.45
C THR A 340 4.15 -18.64 2.54
N ALA A 341 5.28 -19.34 2.50
CA ALA A 341 6.41 -18.98 1.65
C ALA A 341 6.04 -18.99 0.15
N ALA A 342 5.23 -19.95 -0.27
CA ALA A 342 4.68 -20.01 -1.63
C ALA A 342 3.82 -18.78 -1.97
N CYS A 343 2.93 -18.36 -1.07
CA CYS A 343 2.13 -17.15 -1.26
C CYS A 343 3.00 -15.90 -1.31
N GLU A 344 4.02 -15.81 -0.46
CA GLU A 344 4.97 -14.69 -0.46
C GLU A 344 5.74 -14.57 -1.78
N VAL A 345 6.23 -15.69 -2.32
CA VAL A 345 6.92 -15.73 -3.61
C VAL A 345 5.96 -15.33 -4.74
N ALA A 346 4.75 -15.89 -4.75
CA ALA A 346 3.76 -15.61 -5.79
C ALA A 346 3.29 -14.15 -5.77
N LEU A 347 3.09 -13.56 -4.59
CA LEU A 347 2.63 -12.18 -4.41
C LEU A 347 3.75 -11.14 -4.48
N GLY A 348 5.01 -11.55 -4.36
CA GLY A 348 6.18 -10.69 -4.56
C GLY A 348 6.68 -10.64 -6.00
N ASP A 349 6.05 -11.39 -6.90
CA ASP A 349 6.43 -11.41 -8.31
C ASP A 349 6.01 -10.10 -9.01
N PRO A 350 6.92 -9.42 -9.74
CA PRO A 350 6.64 -8.16 -10.44
C PRO A 350 5.39 -8.15 -11.34
N LEU A 351 4.98 -9.33 -11.84
CA LEU A 351 3.84 -9.53 -12.73
C LEU A 351 2.54 -9.88 -11.98
N VAL A 352 2.47 -9.67 -10.66
CA VAL A 352 1.21 -9.80 -9.90
C VAL A 352 0.22 -8.74 -10.36
N ASP A 353 -1.01 -9.16 -10.63
CA ASP A 353 -2.07 -8.29 -11.13
C ASP A 353 -3.24 -8.13 -10.15
N LEU A 354 -4.24 -7.34 -10.56
CA LEU A 354 -5.43 -7.09 -9.76
C LEU A 354 -6.33 -8.33 -9.61
N GLU A 355 -6.34 -9.27 -10.55
CA GLU A 355 -7.16 -10.48 -10.45
C GLU A 355 -6.60 -11.41 -9.37
N ASN A 356 -5.29 -11.54 -9.25
CA ASN A 356 -4.65 -12.26 -8.14
C ASN A 356 -5.07 -11.66 -6.79
N VAL A 357 -5.05 -10.33 -6.68
CA VAL A 357 -5.38 -9.61 -5.44
C VAL A 357 -6.87 -9.72 -5.09
N LYS A 358 -7.76 -9.66 -6.09
CA LYS A 358 -9.21 -9.92 -5.93
C LYS A 358 -9.46 -11.30 -5.37
N LEU A 359 -8.72 -12.30 -5.88
CA LEU A 359 -8.82 -13.67 -5.42
C LEU A 359 -8.36 -13.81 -3.96
N CYS A 360 -7.22 -13.23 -3.59
CA CYS A 360 -6.73 -13.17 -2.21
C CYS A 360 -7.77 -12.53 -1.28
N ALA A 361 -8.34 -11.38 -1.65
CA ALA A 361 -9.35 -10.70 -0.85
C ALA A 361 -10.63 -11.55 -0.67
N ARG A 362 -11.05 -12.29 -1.71
CA ARG A 362 -12.18 -13.21 -1.63
C ARG A 362 -11.93 -14.32 -0.62
N TRP A 363 -10.79 -15.02 -0.74
CA TRP A 363 -10.44 -16.12 0.15
C TRP A 363 -10.18 -15.66 1.59
N MET A 364 -9.54 -14.51 1.77
CA MET A 364 -9.35 -13.91 3.08
C MET A 364 -10.70 -13.63 3.76
N SER A 365 -11.66 -13.07 3.02
CA SER A 365 -13.01 -12.84 3.57
C SER A 365 -13.72 -14.14 3.96
N ALA A 366 -13.48 -15.24 3.23
CA ALA A 366 -14.01 -16.55 3.58
C ALA A 366 -13.34 -17.08 4.87
N ALA A 367 -12.01 -16.95 5.00
CA ALA A 367 -11.26 -17.33 6.20
C ALA A 367 -11.81 -16.69 7.47
N ILE A 368 -12.05 -15.37 7.39
CA ILE A 368 -12.53 -14.58 8.51
C ILE A 368 -13.95 -14.97 8.92
N ARG A 369 -14.83 -15.27 7.95
CA ARG A 369 -16.20 -15.73 8.25
C ARG A 369 -16.24 -17.07 8.99
N HIS A 370 -15.22 -17.91 8.85
CA HIS A 370 -15.09 -19.15 9.60
C HIS A 370 -14.44 -18.95 10.99
N ASN A 371 -14.23 -17.70 11.43
CA ASN A 371 -13.72 -17.29 12.74
C ASN A 371 -12.40 -17.96 13.16
N ARG A 372 -11.47 -18.07 12.21
CA ARG A 372 -10.15 -18.68 12.44
C ARG A 372 -9.09 -17.62 12.64
N THR A 373 -9.16 -16.89 13.76
CA THR A 373 -8.32 -15.71 14.03
C THR A 373 -6.82 -15.96 13.85
N ALA A 374 -6.28 -17.05 14.40
CA ALA A 374 -4.85 -17.38 14.26
C ALA A 374 -4.42 -17.64 12.80
N VAL A 375 -5.27 -18.35 12.03
CA VAL A 375 -5.02 -18.61 10.60
C VAL A 375 -5.14 -17.30 9.80
N CYS A 376 -6.10 -16.44 10.14
CA CYS A 376 -6.29 -15.15 9.50
C CYS A 376 -5.09 -14.23 9.69
N ASP A 377 -4.49 -14.20 10.88
CA ASP A 377 -3.33 -13.34 11.16
C ASP A 377 -2.12 -13.74 10.30
N GLN A 378 -1.83 -15.04 10.23
CA GLN A 378 -0.74 -15.56 9.40
C GLN A 378 -1.03 -15.38 7.91
N LEU A 379 -2.26 -15.63 7.48
CA LEU A 379 -2.68 -15.39 6.11
C LEU A 379 -2.54 -13.90 5.75
N LEU A 380 -2.97 -13.00 6.63
CA LEU A 380 -2.87 -11.56 6.40
C LEU A 380 -1.43 -11.12 6.29
N GLU A 381 -0.54 -11.57 7.17
CA GLU A 381 0.86 -11.19 7.10
C GLU A 381 1.52 -11.71 5.81
N SER A 382 1.33 -13.00 5.50
CA SER A 382 1.86 -13.62 4.27
C SER A 382 1.29 -13.02 2.98
N THR A 383 0.10 -12.39 3.04
CA THR A 383 -0.51 -11.69 1.90
C THR A 383 -0.02 -10.24 1.82
N THR A 384 -0.02 -9.53 2.94
CA THR A 384 0.20 -8.08 2.97
C THR A 384 1.68 -7.73 2.93
N ALA A 385 2.56 -8.50 3.56
CA ALA A 385 4.01 -8.26 3.55
C ALA A 385 4.62 -8.21 2.13
N PRO A 386 4.41 -9.19 1.24
CA PRO A 386 4.94 -9.13 -0.13
C PRO A 386 4.30 -7.98 -0.93
N LEU A 387 2.98 -7.78 -0.81
CA LEU A 387 2.30 -6.67 -1.49
C LEU A 387 2.77 -5.30 -0.98
N ARG A 388 3.10 -5.16 0.31
CA ARG A 388 3.64 -3.93 0.90
C ARG A 388 5.01 -3.59 0.32
N ARG A 389 5.87 -4.59 0.19
CA ARG A 389 7.25 -4.44 -0.30
C ARG A 389 7.30 -4.16 -1.79
N GLU A 390 6.56 -4.92 -2.59
CA GLU A 390 6.70 -4.92 -4.05
C GLU A 390 5.55 -4.17 -4.76
N HIS A 391 4.34 -4.13 -4.18
CA HIS A 391 3.12 -3.68 -4.87
C HIS A 391 2.18 -2.83 -4.01
N PRO A 392 2.63 -1.69 -3.44
CA PRO A 392 1.82 -0.91 -2.49
C PRO A 392 0.48 -0.41 -3.06
N LYS A 393 0.41 -0.16 -4.37
CA LYS A 393 -0.85 0.19 -5.06
C LYS A 393 -1.87 -0.96 -5.03
N LEU A 394 -1.40 -2.20 -5.19
CA LEU A 394 -2.24 -3.40 -5.13
C LEU A 394 -2.64 -3.71 -3.70
N LEU A 395 -1.76 -3.47 -2.71
CA LEU A 395 -2.10 -3.58 -1.29
C LEU A 395 -3.29 -2.69 -0.90
N ALA A 396 -3.34 -1.44 -1.37
CA ALA A 396 -4.48 -0.56 -1.13
C ALA A 396 -5.78 -1.09 -1.76
N GLN A 397 -5.70 -1.69 -2.95
CA GLN A 397 -6.86 -2.30 -3.61
C GLN A 397 -7.31 -3.57 -2.89
N PHE A 398 -6.37 -4.41 -2.45
CA PHE A 398 -6.61 -5.56 -1.57
C PHE A 398 -7.46 -5.15 -0.36
N TRP A 399 -6.99 -4.13 0.38
CA TRP A 399 -7.68 -3.64 1.57
C TRP A 399 -9.08 -3.12 1.25
N ARG A 400 -9.27 -2.34 0.18
CA ARG A 400 -10.61 -1.86 -0.19
C ARG A 400 -11.56 -3.03 -0.45
N MET A 401 -11.13 -3.99 -1.28
CA MET A 401 -11.95 -5.13 -1.66
C MET A 401 -12.26 -6.06 -0.49
N LEU A 402 -11.29 -6.27 0.41
CA LEU A 402 -11.49 -7.04 1.62
C LEU A 402 -12.48 -6.32 2.55
N TRP A 403 -12.27 -5.03 2.82
CA TRP A 403 -13.10 -4.24 3.74
C TRP A 403 -14.57 -4.15 3.35
N GLU A 404 -14.86 -4.07 2.03
CA GLU A 404 -16.21 -4.08 1.47
C GLU A 404 -16.95 -5.40 1.71
N ARG A 405 -16.24 -6.52 1.93
CA ARG A 405 -16.81 -7.86 2.11
C ARG A 405 -17.03 -8.28 3.57
N LEU A 406 -16.54 -7.48 4.51
CA LEU A 406 -16.58 -7.75 5.95
C LEU A 406 -17.71 -6.97 6.62
N ASP A 407 -18.33 -7.59 7.62
CA ASP A 407 -19.24 -6.90 8.53
C ASP A 407 -18.48 -6.05 9.57
N ASN A 408 -19.21 -5.35 10.44
CA ASN A 408 -18.60 -4.45 11.43
C ASN A 408 -17.82 -5.18 12.52
N GLU A 409 -18.16 -6.43 12.84
CA GLU A 409 -17.44 -7.21 13.85
C GLU A 409 -16.08 -7.65 13.30
N GLN A 410 -16.11 -8.25 12.11
CA GLN A 410 -14.92 -8.68 11.37
C GLN A 410 -13.97 -7.53 11.03
N ARG A 411 -14.52 -6.35 10.67
CA ARG A 411 -13.73 -5.12 10.48
C ARG A 411 -12.98 -4.74 11.73
N GLY A 412 -13.60 -4.87 12.91
CA GLY A 412 -12.94 -4.61 14.19
C GLY A 412 -11.74 -5.53 14.41
N GLU A 413 -11.87 -6.82 14.09
CA GLU A 413 -10.78 -7.80 14.23
C GLU A 413 -9.60 -7.53 13.29
N LEU A 414 -9.88 -7.11 12.05
CA LEU A 414 -8.85 -6.81 11.05
C LEU A 414 -8.27 -5.40 11.15
N TRP A 415 -8.93 -4.51 11.88
CA TRP A 415 -8.57 -3.11 11.96
C TRP A 415 -7.08 -2.87 12.28
N PRO A 416 -6.41 -3.62 13.18
CA PRO A 416 -5.00 -3.42 13.44
C PRO A 416 -4.10 -3.51 12.20
N PHE A 417 -4.34 -4.50 11.33
CA PHE A 417 -3.54 -4.73 10.13
C PHE A 417 -3.73 -3.61 9.10
N LEU A 418 -4.97 -3.18 8.88
CA LEU A 418 -5.27 -2.04 8.00
C LEU A 418 -4.61 -0.76 8.53
N VAL A 419 -4.69 -0.50 9.84
CA VAL A 419 -4.03 0.65 10.46
C VAL A 419 -2.52 0.59 10.29
N ASN A 420 -1.90 -0.57 10.51
CA ASN A 420 -0.48 -0.77 10.31
C ASN A 420 -0.05 -0.38 8.88
N ASP A 421 -0.75 -0.87 7.86
CA ASP A 421 -0.42 -0.56 6.47
C ASP A 421 -0.69 0.90 6.08
N VAL A 422 -1.74 1.50 6.63
CA VAL A 422 -2.00 2.94 6.46
C VAL A 422 -0.90 3.79 7.10
N LEU A 423 -0.38 3.38 8.26
CA LEU A 423 0.71 4.05 8.96
C LEU A 423 2.06 3.86 8.26
N LEU A 424 2.37 2.67 7.75
CA LEU A 424 3.57 2.45 6.92
C LEU A 424 3.50 3.22 5.59
N GLY A 425 2.28 3.52 5.13
CA GLY A 425 2.02 4.27 3.93
C GLY A 425 1.86 3.35 2.72
N LEU A 426 0.74 3.51 2.02
CA LEU A 426 0.35 2.66 0.90
C LEU A 426 1.00 3.09 -0.44
N GLY A 427 2.22 3.63 -0.42
CA GLY A 427 2.91 4.14 -1.62
C GLY A 427 2.15 5.24 -2.36
N ASP A 428 2.34 5.35 -3.68
CA ASP A 428 1.69 6.36 -4.53
C ASP A 428 0.28 5.93 -4.98
N VAL A 429 -0.64 5.77 -4.03
CA VAL A 429 -2.04 5.43 -4.33
C VAL A 429 -2.85 6.64 -4.78
N PRO A 430 -3.84 6.45 -5.69
CA PRO A 430 -4.77 7.51 -6.05
C PRO A 430 -5.40 8.14 -4.81
N LYS A 431 -5.44 9.49 -4.75
CA LYS A 431 -5.93 10.24 -3.59
C LYS A 431 -7.26 9.73 -3.05
N LYS A 432 -8.23 9.48 -3.94
CA LYS A 432 -9.55 8.95 -3.57
C LYS A 432 -9.48 7.60 -2.86
N LEU A 433 -8.65 6.68 -3.36
CA LEU A 433 -8.47 5.36 -2.73
C LEU A 433 -7.84 5.50 -1.34
N GLY A 434 -6.86 6.39 -1.18
CA GLY A 434 -6.27 6.70 0.13
C GLY A 434 -7.29 7.29 1.11
N GLU A 435 -8.14 8.21 0.66
CA GLU A 435 -9.22 8.79 1.46
C GLU A 435 -10.28 7.75 1.85
N ASP A 436 -10.65 6.85 0.94
CA ASP A 436 -11.60 5.75 1.20
C ASP A 436 -11.06 4.79 2.27
N LEU A 437 -9.77 4.46 2.23
CA LEU A 437 -9.12 3.61 3.24
C LEU A 437 -8.97 4.32 4.60
N LEU A 438 -8.65 5.62 4.61
CA LEU A 438 -8.67 6.40 5.85
C LEU A 438 -10.08 6.46 6.44
N LYS A 439 -11.11 6.63 5.61
CA LYS A 439 -12.51 6.55 6.05
C LYS A 439 -12.86 5.16 6.60
N ALA A 440 -12.36 4.09 5.99
CA ALA A 440 -12.52 2.72 6.46
C ALA A 440 -11.89 2.53 7.85
N VAL A 441 -10.65 2.98 8.05
CA VAL A 441 -9.98 2.99 9.37
C VAL A 441 -10.80 3.77 10.39
N GLY A 442 -11.32 4.93 10.01
CA GLY A 442 -12.16 5.76 10.86
C GLY A 442 -13.54 5.21 11.18
N SER A 443 -14.03 4.25 10.41
CA SER A 443 -15.38 3.69 10.54
C SER A 443 -15.52 2.64 11.66
N VAL A 444 -14.40 2.10 12.15
CA VAL A 444 -14.40 1.15 13.26
C VAL A 444 -14.74 1.89 14.55
N ASN A 445 -15.65 1.31 15.32
CA ASN A 445 -16.07 1.95 16.55
C ASN A 445 -14.91 1.97 17.56
N LEU A 446 -14.93 2.97 18.44
CA LEU A 446 -13.87 3.19 19.41
C LEU A 446 -13.65 1.99 20.35
N HIS A 447 -14.72 1.30 20.73
CA HIS A 447 -14.64 0.15 21.63
C HIS A 447 -13.84 -1.00 21.00
N GLN A 448 -14.10 -1.32 19.73
CA GLN A 448 -13.35 -2.31 18.95
C GLN A 448 -11.89 -1.89 18.78
N ALA A 449 -11.64 -0.63 18.38
CA ALA A 449 -10.28 -0.12 18.21
C ALA A 449 -9.45 -0.24 19.51
N ARG A 450 -10.07 0.07 20.67
CA ARG A 450 -9.45 -0.13 21.99
C ARG A 450 -9.19 -1.59 22.31
N ALA A 451 -10.16 -2.48 22.05
CA ALA A 451 -10.02 -3.92 22.32
C ALA A 451 -8.87 -4.54 21.52
N THR A 452 -8.64 -4.08 20.29
CA THR A 452 -7.57 -4.60 19.44
C THR A 452 -6.26 -3.82 19.51
N ARG A 453 -6.18 -2.76 20.33
CA ARG A 453 -5.01 -1.86 20.39
C ARG A 453 -3.71 -2.58 20.72
N GLN A 454 -3.72 -3.56 21.63
CA GLN A 454 -2.51 -4.28 22.00
C GLN A 454 -1.88 -5.02 20.81
N ARG A 455 -2.70 -5.47 19.85
CA ARG A 455 -2.21 -6.15 18.65
C ARG A 455 -1.41 -5.22 17.74
N LEU A 456 -1.71 -3.93 17.73
CA LEU A 456 -0.94 -2.94 16.95
C LEU A 456 0.52 -2.82 17.42
N TYR A 457 0.79 -3.00 18.71
CA TYR A 457 2.10 -2.69 19.27
C TYR A 457 3.20 -3.65 18.82
N GLY A 458 2.84 -4.84 18.33
CA GLY A 458 3.77 -5.80 17.74
C GLY A 458 3.82 -5.76 16.21
N MET A 459 3.29 -4.70 15.58
CA MET A 459 3.28 -4.56 14.13
C MET A 459 4.34 -3.56 13.65
N SER A 460 4.79 -3.71 12.41
CA SER A 460 5.97 -3.00 11.88
C SER A 460 5.91 -1.48 11.99
N ALA A 461 4.73 -0.86 11.85
CA ALA A 461 4.57 0.60 12.01
C ALA A 461 5.01 1.10 13.40
N PHE A 462 4.80 0.28 14.43
CA PHE A 462 5.12 0.63 15.82
C PHE A 462 6.55 0.25 16.19
N GLU A 463 7.12 -0.78 15.56
CA GLU A 463 8.51 -1.18 15.78
C GLU A 463 9.51 -0.19 15.18
N GLU A 464 9.20 0.33 13.98
CA GLU A 464 10.10 1.24 13.27
C GLU A 464 9.97 2.71 13.70
N ASP A 465 9.03 3.03 14.62
CA ASP A 465 8.60 4.41 14.95
C ASP A 465 8.26 5.23 13.68
N GLN A 466 7.71 4.54 12.68
CA GLN A 466 7.36 5.10 11.38
C GLN A 466 5.85 5.23 11.25
N ALA A 467 5.40 6.46 11.02
CA ALA A 467 4.01 6.75 10.74
C ALA A 467 3.87 7.77 9.61
N SER A 468 2.97 7.46 8.68
CA SER A 468 2.66 8.28 7.53
C SER A 468 1.94 9.55 7.97
N SER A 469 2.39 10.71 7.48
CA SER A 469 1.71 11.98 7.69
C SER A 469 0.36 12.07 6.97
N ARG A 470 0.04 11.10 6.09
CA ARG A 470 -1.23 11.07 5.35
C ARG A 470 -2.45 10.94 6.24
N ILE A 471 -2.33 10.39 7.45
CA ILE A 471 -3.45 10.35 8.41
C ILE A 471 -3.94 11.77 8.80
N PHE A 472 -3.11 12.81 8.62
CA PHE A 472 -3.48 14.20 8.86
C PHE A 472 -4.01 14.92 7.59
N SER A 473 -4.15 14.21 6.47
CA SER A 473 -4.72 14.77 5.23
C SER A 473 -6.25 14.82 5.23
N VAL A 474 -6.88 14.09 6.15
CA VAL A 474 -8.33 14.02 6.33
C VAL A 474 -8.70 14.79 7.60
N ALA A 475 -9.91 15.34 7.64
CA ALA A 475 -10.44 16.01 8.82
C ALA A 475 -10.37 15.08 10.05
N PRO A 476 -9.83 15.54 11.21
CA PRO A 476 -9.64 14.70 12.39
C PRO A 476 -10.89 13.96 12.84
N GLY A 477 -12.07 14.57 12.66
CA GLY A 477 -13.36 13.97 13.04
C GLY A 477 -13.71 12.68 12.32
N ARG A 478 -13.12 12.41 11.16
CA ARG A 478 -13.29 11.12 10.48
C ARG A 478 -12.39 10.03 11.04
N LEU A 479 -11.40 10.37 11.87
CA LEU A 479 -10.33 9.50 12.33
C LEU A 479 -10.19 9.50 13.86
N TYR A 480 -11.18 9.98 14.62
CA TYR A 480 -11.09 10.10 16.07
C TYR A 480 -10.75 8.77 16.76
N ALA A 481 -11.34 7.65 16.35
CA ALA A 481 -11.02 6.34 16.92
C ALA A 481 -9.53 5.96 16.72
N LEU A 482 -8.98 6.22 15.53
CA LEU A 482 -7.57 6.03 15.24
C LEU A 482 -6.70 6.96 16.09
N HIS A 483 -6.97 8.25 16.07
CA HIS A 483 -6.19 9.26 16.80
C HIS A 483 -6.17 8.99 18.31
N ALA A 484 -7.31 8.66 18.91
CA ALA A 484 -7.40 8.28 20.31
C ALA A 484 -6.57 7.02 20.61
N THR A 485 -6.61 6.02 19.73
CA THR A 485 -5.82 4.80 19.87
C THR A 485 -4.32 5.09 19.83
N LEU A 486 -3.87 5.93 18.88
CA LEU A 486 -2.46 6.29 18.72
C LEU A 486 -1.91 7.12 19.91
N LEU A 487 -2.75 7.94 20.54
CA LEU A 487 -2.36 8.71 21.74
C LEU A 487 -2.09 7.84 22.97
N PHE A 488 -2.59 6.60 23.00
CA PHE A 488 -2.28 5.63 24.06
C PHE A 488 -1.14 4.66 23.70
N SER A 489 -0.46 4.90 22.58
CA SER A 489 0.58 4.03 22.05
C SER A 489 1.98 4.65 22.15
N PRO A 490 3.05 3.87 21.90
CA PRO A 490 4.41 4.41 21.80
C PRO A 490 4.54 5.56 20.78
N LEU A 491 3.71 5.57 19.72
CA LEU A 491 3.70 6.62 18.70
C LEU A 491 3.15 7.97 19.21
N ALA A 492 2.63 8.06 20.44
CA ALA A 492 2.04 9.28 20.97
C ALA A 492 2.99 10.48 20.95
N GLN A 493 4.29 10.26 21.19
CA GLN A 493 5.29 11.32 21.17
C GLN A 493 5.45 11.95 19.77
N TRP A 494 5.40 11.14 18.72
CA TRP A 494 5.42 11.60 17.34
C TRP A 494 4.05 12.13 16.87
N HIS A 495 2.97 11.45 17.26
CA HIS A 495 1.62 11.67 16.77
C HIS A 495 0.97 12.91 17.40
N GLY A 496 1.07 13.04 18.73
CA GLY A 496 0.40 14.05 19.54
C GLY A 496 0.65 15.49 19.07
N PRO A 497 1.91 15.93 18.89
CA PRO A 497 2.19 17.30 18.43
C PRO A 497 1.66 17.61 17.03
N ARG A 498 1.53 16.61 16.15
CA ARG A 498 0.98 16.79 14.80
C ARG A 498 -0.54 16.88 14.83
N LEU A 499 -1.16 15.96 15.57
CA LEU A 499 -2.60 15.94 15.80
C LEU A 499 -3.06 17.25 16.46
N GLN A 500 -2.39 17.69 17.53
CA GLN A 500 -2.74 18.93 18.22
C GLN A 500 -2.65 20.15 17.29
N ARG A 501 -1.60 20.26 16.47
CA ARG A 501 -1.48 21.32 15.44
C ARG A 501 -2.61 21.25 14.42
N GLN A 502 -3.03 20.06 14.01
CA GLN A 502 -4.17 19.91 13.10
C GLN A 502 -5.48 20.34 13.77
N LEU A 503 -5.70 19.95 15.02
CA LEU A 503 -6.89 20.33 15.80
C LEU A 503 -6.95 21.83 16.08
N LEU A 504 -5.81 22.49 16.27
CA LEU A 504 -5.71 23.95 16.39
C LEU A 504 -6.06 24.68 15.08
N ARG A 505 -5.82 24.04 13.93
CA ARG A 505 -6.14 24.60 12.60
C ARG A 505 -7.58 24.37 12.18
N SER A 506 -8.26 23.38 12.75
CA SER A 506 -9.71 23.29 12.58
C SER A 506 -10.36 24.46 13.34
N ASP A 507 -11.04 25.36 12.64
CA ASP A 507 -11.67 26.60 13.16
C ASP A 507 -12.83 26.36 14.15
N GLY A 508 -12.84 25.22 14.85
CA GLY A 508 -13.87 24.89 15.84
C GLY A 508 -13.78 25.80 17.06
N GLN A 509 -14.93 26.36 17.46
CA GLN A 509 -15.13 27.00 18.77
C GLN A 509 -15.64 26.00 19.84
N GLY A 510 -15.45 24.70 19.58
CA GLY A 510 -15.91 23.61 20.45
C GLY A 510 -15.10 23.47 21.74
N LEU A 511 -15.58 22.60 22.63
CA LEU A 511 -14.91 22.30 23.91
C LEU A 511 -13.47 21.83 23.69
N MET A 512 -13.27 20.92 22.74
CA MET A 512 -11.94 20.40 22.40
C MET A 512 -10.97 21.51 22.00
N ALA A 513 -11.40 22.50 21.21
CA ALA A 513 -10.53 23.62 20.82
C ALA A 513 -10.15 24.51 22.00
N ALA A 514 -11.10 24.79 22.90
CA ALA A 514 -10.83 25.56 24.13
C ALA A 514 -9.81 24.85 25.02
N VAL A 515 -9.98 23.54 25.24
CA VAL A 515 -9.06 22.73 26.05
C VAL A 515 -7.68 22.64 25.41
N ILE A 516 -7.59 22.34 24.11
CA ILE A 516 -6.32 22.22 23.40
C ILE A 516 -5.54 23.53 23.43
N ARG A 517 -6.21 24.67 23.20
CA ARG A 517 -5.57 25.97 23.28
C ARG A 517 -5.10 26.25 24.69
N LEU A 518 -5.90 25.96 25.71
CA LEU A 518 -5.51 26.15 27.10
C LEU A 518 -4.22 25.39 27.46
N LEU A 519 -4.13 24.11 27.07
CA LEU A 519 -2.97 23.23 27.30
C LEU A 519 -1.67 23.76 26.69
N GLY A 520 -1.72 24.56 25.62
CA GLY A 520 -0.53 25.07 24.95
C GLY A 520 0.16 24.01 24.11
N ASP A 521 1.46 23.82 24.26
CA ASP A 521 2.22 22.80 23.53
C ASP A 521 1.90 21.37 24.02
N PHE A 522 1.97 20.40 23.12
CA PHE A 522 1.70 19.01 23.45
C PHE A 522 2.73 18.49 24.47
N GLN A 523 2.23 17.98 25.60
CA GLN A 523 2.98 17.20 26.57
C GLN A 523 2.42 15.78 26.59
N LEU A 524 3.27 14.78 26.77
CA LEU A 524 2.84 13.37 26.76
C LEU A 524 1.83 13.07 27.89
N GLU A 525 1.94 13.77 29.02
CA GLU A 525 1.02 13.72 30.16
C GLU A 525 -0.43 14.11 29.78
N ASN A 526 -0.58 14.93 28.73
CA ASN A 526 -1.88 15.38 28.23
C ASN A 526 -2.49 14.41 27.21
N ALA A 527 -1.75 13.37 26.78
CA ALA A 527 -2.24 12.42 25.78
C ALA A 527 -3.53 11.69 26.19
N PRO A 528 -3.70 11.20 27.44
CA PRO A 528 -4.94 10.58 27.88
C PRO A 528 -6.15 11.53 27.79
N LEU A 529 -5.98 12.78 28.25
CA LEU A 529 -7.04 13.78 28.17
C LEU A 529 -7.42 14.09 26.72
N LEU A 530 -6.43 14.28 25.84
CA LEU A 530 -6.69 14.54 24.43
C LEU A 530 -7.40 13.34 23.78
N ALA A 531 -7.00 12.11 24.11
CA ALA A 531 -7.68 10.92 23.65
C ALA A 531 -9.15 10.91 24.11
N TRP A 532 -9.41 11.13 25.40
CA TRP A 532 -10.78 11.19 25.92
C TRP A 532 -11.65 12.25 25.21
N LEU A 533 -11.10 13.43 24.93
CA LEU A 533 -11.82 14.47 24.18
C LEU A 533 -12.20 14.02 22.76
N LEU A 534 -11.30 13.36 22.03
CA LEU A 534 -11.60 12.84 20.68
C LEU A 534 -12.69 11.78 20.73
N GLU A 535 -12.67 10.94 21.77
CA GLU A 535 -13.68 9.92 21.99
C GLU A 535 -15.04 10.52 22.33
N GLN A 536 -15.07 11.63 23.08
CA GLN A 536 -16.31 12.36 23.34
C GLN A 536 -16.85 12.99 22.06
N GLU A 537 -15.98 13.63 21.25
CA GLU A 537 -16.40 14.21 19.96
C GLU A 537 -16.92 13.13 18.99
N ALA A 538 -16.39 11.89 19.07
CA ALA A 538 -16.89 10.76 18.28
C ALA A 538 -18.26 10.24 18.75
N THR A 539 -18.56 10.31 20.05
CA THR A 539 -19.78 9.74 20.65
C THR A 539 -20.86 10.78 20.94
N GLY A 540 -20.52 12.06 20.95
CA GLY A 540 -21.41 13.17 21.29
C GLY A 540 -21.79 13.27 22.77
N MET A 541 -21.21 12.43 23.64
CA MET A 541 -21.47 12.42 25.09
C MET A 541 -20.17 12.68 25.83
N LEU A 542 -20.25 13.32 27.00
CA LEU A 542 -19.12 13.52 27.90
C LEU A 542 -19.24 12.57 29.10
N SER A 543 -18.25 11.71 29.34
CA SER A 543 -18.21 10.86 30.53
C SER A 543 -18.10 11.73 31.80
N PRO A 544 -18.65 11.31 32.95
CA PRO A 544 -18.54 12.07 34.20
C PRO A 544 -17.08 12.36 34.60
N GLU A 545 -16.18 11.41 34.41
CA GLU A 545 -14.76 11.53 34.73
C GLU A 545 -14.06 12.52 33.79
N THR A 546 -14.37 12.44 32.49
CA THR A 546 -13.85 13.38 31.49
C THR A 546 -14.37 14.79 31.76
N LYS A 547 -15.64 14.90 32.16
CA LYS A 547 -16.28 16.16 32.55
C LYS A 547 -15.57 16.80 33.74
N GLU A 548 -15.36 16.04 34.80
CA GLU A 548 -14.66 16.51 36.00
C GLU A 548 -13.23 16.95 35.66
N ALA A 549 -12.47 16.14 34.92
CA ALA A 549 -11.11 16.49 34.51
C ALA A 549 -11.05 17.78 33.67
N VAL A 550 -11.98 17.96 32.73
CA VAL A 550 -12.07 19.17 31.90
C VAL A 550 -12.50 20.39 32.71
N VAL A 551 -13.42 20.23 33.66
CA VAL A 551 -13.84 21.31 34.57
C VAL A 551 -12.67 21.79 35.42
N ILE A 552 -11.92 20.87 36.04
CA ILE A 552 -10.73 21.19 36.83
C ILE A 552 -9.70 21.92 35.96
N LEU A 553 -9.39 21.37 34.78
CA LEU A 553 -8.41 21.95 33.88
C LEU A 553 -8.81 23.36 33.40
N LEU A 554 -10.06 23.54 32.94
CA LEU A 554 -10.56 24.85 32.51
C LEU A 554 -10.59 25.83 33.68
N GLY A 555 -11.05 25.41 34.86
CA GLY A 555 -11.12 26.22 36.06
C GLY A 555 -9.75 26.75 36.47
N ASP A 556 -8.78 25.85 36.66
CA ASP A 556 -7.43 26.20 37.07
C ASP A 556 -6.70 27.00 35.99
N GLY A 557 -6.81 26.57 34.74
CA GLY A 557 -6.10 27.20 33.63
C GLY A 557 -6.63 28.60 33.29
N LEU A 558 -7.94 28.83 33.38
CA LEU A 558 -8.52 30.17 33.18
C LEU A 558 -8.20 31.09 34.37
N SER A 559 -8.23 30.58 35.60
CA SER A 559 -7.89 31.36 36.81
C SER A 559 -6.44 31.85 36.78
N ASN A 560 -5.53 31.00 36.28
CA ASN A 560 -4.09 31.26 36.24
C ASN A 560 -3.59 31.81 34.89
N LEU A 561 -4.49 32.19 33.97
CA LEU A 561 -4.12 32.61 32.63
C LEU A 561 -3.31 33.92 32.64
N VAL A 562 -2.15 33.93 31.95
CA VAL A 562 -1.31 35.13 31.80
C VAL A 562 -2.01 36.19 30.95
N VAL A 563 -1.66 37.46 31.16
CA VAL A 563 -2.43 38.61 30.64
C VAL A 563 -2.50 38.66 29.12
N GLU A 564 -1.44 38.20 28.46
CA GLU A 564 -1.31 38.15 27.01
C GLU A 564 -2.35 37.18 26.43
N ARG A 565 -2.47 36.00 27.05
CA ARG A 565 -3.36 34.93 26.61
C ARG A 565 -4.84 35.22 26.86
N ARG A 566 -5.16 36.06 27.85
CA ARG A 566 -6.54 36.49 28.12
C ARG A 566 -7.20 37.18 26.93
N ARG A 567 -6.41 37.74 26.01
CA ARG A 567 -6.90 38.43 24.80
C ARG A 567 -7.12 37.50 23.61
N GLU A 568 -6.76 36.23 23.73
CA GLU A 568 -6.99 35.26 22.67
C GLU A 568 -8.51 35.00 22.51
N ASP A 569 -8.94 34.84 21.27
CA ASP A 569 -10.35 34.69 20.84
C ASP A 569 -11.08 33.50 21.48
N TRP A 570 -10.37 32.42 21.79
CA TRP A 570 -10.96 31.20 22.40
C TRP A 570 -11.36 31.37 23.87
N THR A 571 -10.82 32.37 24.57
CA THR A 571 -11.02 32.52 26.03
C THR A 571 -12.48 32.75 26.41
N THR A 572 -13.22 33.50 25.59
CA THR A 572 -14.66 33.74 25.80
C THR A 572 -15.46 32.45 25.66
N ALA A 573 -15.13 31.62 24.65
CA ALA A 573 -15.78 30.33 24.44
C ALA A 573 -15.47 29.35 25.60
N ALA A 574 -14.23 29.35 26.10
CA ALA A 574 -13.82 28.52 27.23
C ALA A 574 -14.61 28.83 28.51
N LEU A 575 -14.81 30.13 28.83
CA LEU A 575 -15.67 30.54 29.96
C LEU A 575 -17.10 30.04 29.79
N GLY A 576 -17.64 30.15 28.57
CA GLY A 576 -18.98 29.66 28.25
C GLY A 576 -19.11 28.14 28.33
N TRP A 577 -18.03 27.38 28.12
CA TRP A 577 -17.99 25.93 28.29
C TRP A 577 -17.86 25.53 29.76
N LEU A 578 -17.01 26.19 30.54
CA LEU A 578 -16.85 25.91 31.97
C LEU A 578 -18.20 26.01 32.71
N ASP A 579 -18.96 27.07 32.44
CA ASP A 579 -20.33 27.25 32.96
C ASP A 579 -21.28 26.11 32.56
N ARG A 580 -21.25 25.67 31.29
CA ARG A 580 -22.13 24.59 30.82
C ARG A 580 -21.78 23.23 31.44
N LEU A 581 -20.51 23.02 31.75
CA LEU A 581 -20.06 21.78 32.35
C LEU A 581 -20.39 21.78 33.85
N ASP A 582 -19.98 22.80 34.60
CA ASP A 582 -20.19 22.85 36.04
C ASP A 582 -20.33 24.30 36.52
N HIS A 583 -21.55 24.68 36.89
CA HIS A 583 -21.85 26.02 37.39
C HIS A 583 -21.08 26.36 38.68
N ALA A 584 -20.96 25.40 39.60
CA ALA A 584 -20.31 25.63 40.89
C ALA A 584 -18.80 25.86 40.71
N ALA A 585 -18.17 25.11 39.80
CA ALA A 585 -16.77 25.34 39.45
C ALA A 585 -16.54 26.61 38.62
N ALA A 586 -17.53 27.02 37.81
CA ALA A 586 -17.44 28.23 36.99
C ALA A 586 -17.53 29.53 37.80
N GLU A 587 -18.35 29.57 38.85
CA GLU A 587 -18.62 30.77 39.64
C GLU A 587 -17.37 31.53 40.12
N PRO A 588 -16.36 30.90 40.76
CA PRO A 588 -15.16 31.61 41.20
C PRO A 588 -14.40 32.23 40.03
N VAL A 589 -14.32 31.53 38.88
CA VAL A 589 -13.62 32.01 37.69
C VAL A 589 -14.34 33.19 37.06
N LEU A 590 -15.66 33.12 36.91
CA LEU A 590 -16.46 34.22 36.36
C LEU A 590 -16.37 35.47 37.25
N ASN A 591 -16.46 35.29 38.57
CA ASN A 591 -16.29 36.38 39.52
C ASN A 591 -14.88 36.98 39.45
N GLN A 592 -13.84 36.16 39.27
CA GLN A 592 -12.49 36.66 39.03
C GLN A 592 -12.42 37.49 37.74
N VAL A 593 -13.01 37.02 36.63
CA VAL A 593 -13.03 37.74 35.35
C VAL A 593 -13.65 39.13 35.49
N LEU A 594 -14.73 39.26 36.25
CA LEU A 594 -15.39 40.55 36.49
C LEU A 594 -14.62 41.47 37.42
N ASN A 595 -14.01 40.92 38.47
CA ASN A 595 -13.46 41.72 39.56
C ASN A 595 -11.96 42.00 39.44
N GLN A 596 -11.19 41.16 38.74
CA GLN A 596 -9.74 41.31 38.64
C GLN A 596 -9.34 42.57 37.86
N ARG A 597 -8.53 43.42 38.52
CA ARG A 597 -8.00 44.65 37.95
C ARG A 597 -6.51 44.51 37.63
N ARG A 598 -6.08 45.09 36.52
CA ARG A 598 -4.68 45.36 36.17
C ARG A 598 -4.44 46.83 36.51
N PHE A 599 -3.58 47.13 37.48
CA PHE A 599 -3.49 48.46 38.10
C PHE A 599 -4.80 48.87 38.81
N LEU A 600 -4.85 50.08 39.39
CA LEU A 600 -5.98 50.53 40.21
C LEU A 600 -7.32 50.63 39.43
N PHE A 601 -7.28 50.84 38.11
CA PHE A 601 -8.46 51.20 37.32
C PHE A 601 -8.73 50.36 36.06
N LEU A 602 -7.74 49.65 35.49
CA LEU A 602 -7.97 48.89 34.26
C LEU A 602 -8.44 47.47 34.59
N LYS A 603 -9.42 46.95 33.85
CA LYS A 603 -9.85 45.55 34.00
C LYS A 603 -8.77 44.63 33.41
N ALA A 604 -8.46 43.55 34.10
CA ALA A 604 -7.42 42.61 33.66
C ALA A 604 -7.88 41.73 32.49
N TRP A 605 -9.18 41.61 32.29
CA TRP A 605 -9.81 40.78 31.25
C TRP A 605 -10.43 41.63 30.14
N PRO A 606 -10.44 41.13 28.88
CA PRO A 606 -11.11 41.80 27.76
C PRO A 606 -12.60 42.06 28.02
N ARG A 607 -13.19 42.94 27.21
CA ARG A 607 -14.60 43.31 27.37
C ARG A 607 -15.51 42.12 27.07
N GLU A 608 -15.17 41.35 26.05
CA GLU A 608 -15.90 40.18 25.54
C GLU A 608 -16.06 39.13 26.64
N CYS A 609 -14.97 38.77 27.31
CA CYS A 609 -14.99 37.82 28.43
C CYS A 609 -15.83 38.32 29.61
N ARG A 610 -15.83 39.63 29.88
CA ARG A 610 -16.63 40.22 30.97
C ARG A 610 -18.12 40.21 30.65
N ILE A 611 -18.50 40.57 29.43
CA ILE A 611 -19.90 40.48 28.97
C ILE A 611 -20.38 39.03 29.08
N GLU A 612 -19.55 38.06 28.67
CA GLU A 612 -19.90 36.65 28.79
C GLU A 612 -20.10 36.21 30.25
N ALA A 613 -19.19 36.60 31.15
CA ALA A 613 -19.31 36.30 32.57
C ALA A 613 -20.55 36.95 33.21
N GLU A 614 -20.83 38.23 32.93
CA GLU A 614 -22.05 38.93 33.36
C GLU A 614 -23.30 38.21 32.89
N ARG A 615 -23.33 37.80 31.62
CA ARG A 615 -24.46 37.08 31.02
C ARG A 615 -24.74 35.76 31.74
N ARG A 616 -23.71 34.97 32.07
CA ARG A 616 -23.88 33.68 32.74
C ARG A 616 -24.33 33.83 34.19
N ILE A 617 -23.71 34.74 34.95
CA ILE A 617 -24.13 35.01 36.33
C ILE A 617 -25.59 35.52 36.37
N ALA A 618 -25.98 36.40 35.45
CA ALA A 618 -27.36 36.85 35.34
C ALA A 618 -28.33 35.69 35.03
N ALA A 619 -27.94 34.76 34.17
CA ALA A 619 -28.74 33.57 33.87
C ALA A 619 -28.95 32.68 35.10
N TRP A 620 -27.93 32.50 35.94
CA TRP A 620 -28.04 31.73 37.19
C TRP A 620 -28.99 32.39 38.20
N ASN A 621 -28.88 33.71 38.37
CA ASN A 621 -29.75 34.45 39.29
C ASN A 621 -31.22 34.37 38.87
N ASN A 622 -31.48 34.36 37.56
CA ASN A 622 -32.83 34.17 37.03
C ASN A 622 -33.32 32.73 37.23
N ALA A 623 -32.47 31.73 37.01
CA ALA A 623 -32.82 30.32 37.18
C ALA A 623 -33.05 29.93 38.66
N SER A 624 -32.37 30.58 39.61
CA SER A 624 -32.59 30.38 41.05
C SER A 624 -33.82 31.11 41.59
N ALA A 625 -34.35 32.10 40.85
CA ALA A 625 -35.54 32.85 41.23
C ALA A 625 -36.85 32.21 40.74
N THR A 626 -36.76 31.29 39.77
CA THR A 626 -37.85 30.44 39.27
C THR A 626 -37.87 29.12 40.00
#